data_AF-A0AAD4WBV0-F1
#
_entry.id   AF-A0AAD4WBV0-F1
#
_cell.length_a   1.000
_cell.length_b   1.000
_cell.length_c   1.000
_cell.angle_alpha   90.00
_cell.angle_beta   90.00
_cell.angle_gamma   90.00
#
_symmetry.space_group_name_H-M   'P 1'
#
loop_
_entity.id
_entity.type
_entity.pdbx_description
1 polymer ?
#
loop_
_entity_poly.entity_id
_entity_poly.type
_entity_poly.pdbx_seq_one_letter_code
_entity_poly.pdbx_strand_id
1 'polypeptide(L)'
;MANPGLSIKLIHPDSQPNLTQSHRTQKLILLSKPRAMRLTKDLHSKYINNSNANVVPAKIYYQKDSTYMAQVSTGTFRRTPPISYFLDVDTGSGIIWIQCQECRNPGHHCFYQRQPLFPSLESLSYQKLVCNRHPLCFPGRCIGNFCSYLVQYDDGATSEGYLASETFNFDSIQLLET
;
A
#
# COMPACT_ATOMS: atom_id res chain seq x y z
N MET A 1 -42.04 -35.49 -9.44
CA MET A 1 -42.13 -34.12 -9.94
C MET A 1 -40.87 -33.39 -9.49
N ALA A 2 -39.98 -32.98 -10.39
CA ALA A 2 -38.75 -32.29 -10.03
C ALA A 2 -39.05 -30.79 -9.87
N ASN A 3 -38.70 -30.21 -8.72
CA ASN A 3 -38.80 -28.76 -8.52
C ASN A 3 -37.83 -28.06 -9.47
N PRO A 4 -38.28 -27.09 -10.28
CA PRO A 4 -37.37 -26.31 -11.10
C PRO A 4 -36.46 -25.51 -10.16
N GLY A 5 -35.18 -25.87 -10.14
CA GLY A 5 -34.16 -25.12 -9.39
C GLY A 5 -33.97 -23.71 -9.95
N LEU A 6 -33.36 -22.84 -9.15
CA LEU A 6 -33.03 -21.48 -9.55
C LEU A 6 -31.84 -21.47 -10.53
N SER A 7 -32.06 -20.97 -11.74
CA SER A 7 -31.00 -20.71 -12.73
C SER A 7 -30.84 -19.20 -12.95
N ILE A 8 -29.63 -18.68 -12.69
CA ILE A 8 -29.29 -17.27 -12.90
C ILE A 8 -28.19 -17.19 -13.96
N LYS A 9 -28.43 -16.39 -15.00
CA LYS A 9 -27.41 -16.06 -16.01
C LYS A 9 -26.54 -14.92 -15.48
N LEU A 10 -25.26 -15.21 -15.23
CA LEU A 10 -24.27 -14.18 -14.90
C LEU A 10 -23.83 -13.47 -16.18
N ILE A 11 -24.05 -12.16 -16.25
CA ILE A 11 -23.61 -11.30 -17.34
C ILE A 11 -22.49 -10.43 -16.78
N HIS A 12 -21.28 -10.53 -17.35
CA HIS A 12 -20.16 -9.71 -16.91
C HIS A 12 -20.49 -8.22 -17.13
N PRO A 13 -20.16 -7.31 -16.19
CA PRO A 13 -20.43 -5.88 -16.34
C PRO A 13 -19.84 -5.23 -17.61
N ASP A 14 -18.82 -5.86 -18.19
CA ASP A 14 -18.14 -5.43 -19.43
C ASP A 14 -18.52 -6.27 -20.66
N SER A 15 -19.60 -7.05 -20.60
CA SER A 15 -20.10 -7.82 -21.75
C SER A 15 -20.73 -6.96 -22.85
N GLN A 16 -20.76 -5.63 -22.69
CA GLN A 16 -21.24 -4.72 -23.72
C GLN A 16 -20.27 -4.76 -24.92
N PRO A 17 -20.78 -5.00 -26.14
CA PRO A 17 -19.97 -4.88 -27.34
C PRO A 17 -19.47 -3.44 -27.50
N ASN A 18 -18.28 -3.27 -28.07
CA ASN A 18 -17.67 -1.98 -28.45
C ASN A 18 -17.03 -1.11 -27.35
N LEU A 19 -16.83 -1.61 -26.13
CA LEU A 19 -16.02 -0.87 -25.15
C LEU A 19 -14.52 -1.08 -25.42
N THR A 20 -13.78 0.01 -25.61
CA THR A 20 -12.30 -0.01 -25.60
C THR A 20 -11.77 -0.35 -24.20
N GLN A 21 -10.52 -0.77 -24.10
CA GLN A 21 -9.88 -1.07 -22.81
C GLN A 21 -9.91 0.16 -21.88
N SER A 22 -9.65 1.36 -22.40
CA SER A 22 -9.72 2.61 -21.63
C SER A 22 -11.10 2.85 -21.02
N HIS A 23 -12.18 2.64 -21.77
CA HIS A 23 -13.55 2.81 -21.25
C HIS A 23 -13.86 1.80 -20.15
N ARG A 24 -13.40 0.55 -20.30
CA ARG A 24 -13.56 -0.50 -19.27
C ARG A 24 -12.82 -0.12 -17.99
N THR A 25 -11.56 0.30 -18.10
CA THR A 25 -10.76 0.75 -16.95
C THR A 25 -11.45 1.92 -16.25
N GLN A 26 -11.88 2.95 -16.98
CA GLN A 26 -12.56 4.11 -16.40
C GLN A 26 -13.85 3.74 -15.65
N LYS A 27 -14.64 2.81 -16.20
CA LYS A 27 -15.84 2.28 -15.53
C LYS A 27 -15.49 1.55 -14.23
N LEU A 28 -14.46 0.70 -14.23
CA LEU A 28 -14.00 -0.01 -13.04
C LEU A 28 -13.50 0.96 -11.95
N ILE A 29 -12.77 2.01 -12.34
CA ILE A 29 -12.32 3.07 -11.44
C ILE A 29 -13.50 3.79 -10.80
N LEU A 30 -14.50 4.19 -11.60
CA LEU A 30 -15.69 4.86 -11.08
C LEU A 30 -16.47 3.96 -10.11
N LEU A 31 -16.52 2.65 -10.37
CA LEU A 31 -17.15 1.68 -9.47
C LEU A 31 -16.35 1.40 -8.20
N SER A 32 -15.02 1.57 -8.22
CA SER A 32 -14.17 1.34 -7.04
C SER A 32 -14.38 2.42 -5.97
N LYS A 33 -14.65 3.67 -6.37
CA LYS A 33 -14.87 4.81 -5.44
C LYS A 33 -15.95 4.56 -4.39
N PRO A 34 -17.22 4.28 -4.77
CA PRO A 34 -18.26 4.05 -3.77
C PRO A 34 -18.02 2.77 -2.97
N ARG A 35 -17.34 1.76 -3.54
CA ARG A 35 -16.95 0.54 -2.80
C ARG A 35 -15.95 0.85 -1.71
N ALA A 36 -14.92 1.64 -2.02
CA ALA A 36 -13.93 2.10 -1.04
C ALA A 36 -14.61 2.89 0.08
N MET A 37 -15.48 3.86 -0.25
CA MET A 37 -16.22 4.64 0.75
C MET A 37 -17.11 3.76 1.65
N ARG A 38 -17.84 2.81 1.07
CA ARG A 38 -18.68 1.87 1.84
C ARG A 38 -17.84 1.00 2.75
N LEU A 39 -16.73 0.45 2.25
CA LEU A 39 -15.80 -0.36 3.04
C LEU A 39 -15.23 0.45 4.21
N THR A 40 -14.79 1.68 3.98
CA THR A 40 -14.30 2.57 5.04
C THR A 40 -15.39 2.84 6.09
N LYS A 41 -16.64 3.08 5.69
CA LYS A 41 -17.77 3.27 6.62
C LYS A 41 -18.07 1.99 7.42
N ASP A 42 -18.08 0.84 6.77
CA ASP A 42 -18.32 -0.46 7.42
C ASP A 42 -17.19 -0.80 8.40
N LEU A 43 -15.93 -0.52 8.04
CA LEU A 43 -14.77 -0.66 8.93
C LEU A 43 -14.83 0.31 10.10
N HIS A 44 -15.21 1.57 9.86
CA HIS A 44 -15.36 2.57 10.91
C HIS A 44 -16.46 2.19 11.91
N SER A 45 -17.63 1.75 11.44
CA SER A 45 -18.70 1.30 12.34
C SER A 45 -18.28 0.06 13.15
N LYS A 46 -17.53 -0.87 12.55
CA LYS A 46 -16.94 -2.00 13.27
C LYS A 46 -15.89 -1.56 14.29
N TYR A 47 -15.07 -0.56 13.97
CA TYR A 47 -14.07 0.00 14.88
C TYR A 47 -14.71 0.69 16.09
N ILE A 48 -15.71 1.56 15.86
CA ILE A 48 -16.46 2.24 16.92
C ILE A 48 -17.18 1.23 17.83
N ASN A 49 -17.79 0.20 17.24
CA ASN A 49 -18.62 -0.77 17.97
C ASN A 49 -17.82 -1.93 18.57
N ASN A 50 -16.56 -2.12 18.17
CA ASN A 50 -15.72 -3.23 18.62
C ASN A 50 -14.27 -2.76 18.83
N SER A 51 -13.99 -2.33 20.05
CA SER A 51 -12.66 -1.92 20.52
C SER A 51 -11.59 -3.03 20.47
N ASN A 52 -11.98 -4.28 20.15
CA ASN A 52 -11.08 -5.43 20.00
C ASN A 52 -10.77 -5.81 18.54
N ALA A 53 -11.17 -4.99 17.55
CA ALA A 53 -10.77 -5.23 16.18
C ALA A 53 -9.28 -4.87 15.98
N ASN A 54 -8.44 -5.83 15.59
CA ASN A 54 -7.04 -5.64 15.16
C ASN A 54 -6.97 -4.90 13.80
N VAL A 55 -7.64 -3.76 13.69
CA VAL A 55 -7.75 -2.96 12.48
C VAL A 55 -7.16 -1.59 12.76
N VAL A 56 -6.13 -1.24 12.01
CA VAL A 56 -5.50 0.08 12.07
C VAL A 56 -6.00 0.91 10.89
N PRO A 57 -6.91 1.89 11.10
CA PRO A 57 -7.42 2.72 10.03
C PRO A 57 -6.36 3.70 9.53
N ALA A 58 -6.34 3.96 8.22
CA ALA A 58 -5.50 4.96 7.59
C ALA A 58 -6.35 6.01 6.88
N LYS A 59 -5.86 7.25 6.78
CA LYS A 59 -6.47 8.28 5.91
C LYS A 59 -6.19 7.93 4.44
N ILE A 60 -7.26 7.73 3.66
CA ILE A 60 -7.19 7.36 2.25
C ILE A 60 -7.64 8.52 1.37
N TYR A 61 -6.83 8.83 0.35
CA TYR A 61 -7.09 9.88 -0.62
C TYR A 61 -7.18 9.29 -2.03
N TYR A 62 -8.24 9.60 -2.76
CA TYR A 62 -8.36 9.22 -4.17
C TYR A 62 -7.63 10.23 -5.06
N GLN A 63 -6.72 9.77 -5.91
CA GLN A 63 -6.02 10.59 -6.91
C GLN A 63 -6.66 10.44 -8.29
N LYS A 64 -6.55 11.49 -9.13
CA LYS A 64 -7.21 11.57 -10.45
C LYS A 64 -6.72 10.51 -11.45
N ASP A 65 -5.53 9.97 -11.24
CA ASP A 65 -4.92 8.87 -12.01
C ASP A 65 -5.46 7.49 -11.61
N SER A 66 -6.41 7.43 -10.67
CA SER A 66 -7.07 6.21 -10.18
C SER A 66 -6.28 5.39 -9.17
N THR A 67 -5.28 6.02 -8.56
CA THR A 67 -4.59 5.48 -7.40
C THR A 67 -5.30 5.89 -6.10
N TYR A 68 -5.19 5.05 -5.08
CA TYR A 68 -5.58 5.39 -3.72
C TYR A 68 -4.30 5.60 -2.92
N MET A 69 -4.17 6.74 -2.28
CA MET A 69 -3.01 7.08 -1.48
C MET A 69 -3.35 6.97 0.00
N ALA A 70 -2.61 6.14 0.74
CA ALA A 70 -2.70 6.06 2.19
C ALA A 70 -1.67 7.00 2.83
N GLN A 71 -2.11 7.80 3.80
CA GLN A 71 -1.19 8.56 4.64
C GLN A 71 -0.63 7.64 5.73
N VAL A 72 0.70 7.47 5.75
CA VAL A 72 1.42 6.64 6.73
C VAL A 72 2.61 7.43 7.26
N SER A 73 2.75 7.51 8.58
CA SER A 73 3.89 8.13 9.23
C SER A 73 4.87 7.06 9.68
N THR A 74 6.18 7.33 9.60
CA THR A 74 7.20 6.31 9.90
C THR A 74 8.49 6.91 10.47
N GLY A 75 9.22 6.08 11.22
CA GLY A 75 10.48 6.40 11.85
C GLY A 75 10.36 6.89 13.29
N THR A 76 11.35 6.55 14.11
CA THR A 76 11.45 6.99 15.52
C THR A 76 12.66 7.89 15.68
N PHE A 77 12.43 9.17 16.00
CA PHE A 77 13.49 10.17 16.12
C PHE A 77 13.50 10.78 17.53
N ARG A 78 14.68 11.14 18.04
CA ARG A 78 14.83 11.63 19.43
C ARG A 78 14.10 12.95 19.71
N ARG A 79 13.96 13.81 18.70
CA ARG A 79 13.53 15.21 18.87
C ARG A 79 12.46 15.65 17.89
N THR A 80 12.04 14.77 16.98
CA THR A 80 11.08 15.09 15.92
C THR A 80 10.03 14.00 15.83
N PRO A 81 8.80 14.33 15.40
CA PRO A 81 7.77 13.33 15.15
C PRO A 81 8.17 12.42 13.97
N PRO A 82 7.50 11.26 13.82
CA PRO A 82 7.61 10.43 12.62
C PRO A 82 7.28 11.23 11.35
N ILE A 83 7.90 10.85 10.23
CA ILE A 83 7.73 11.54 8.94
C ILE A 83 6.52 10.94 8.21
N SER A 84 5.61 11.79 7.75
CA SER A 84 4.43 11.36 6.99
C SER A 84 4.70 11.22 5.49
N TYR A 85 4.25 10.10 4.93
CA TYR A 85 4.27 9.77 3.51
C TYR A 85 2.87 9.51 2.98
N PHE A 86 2.68 9.72 1.69
CA PHE A 86 1.51 9.25 0.95
C PHE A 86 1.99 8.09 0.09
N LEU A 87 1.51 6.89 0.39
CA LEU A 87 1.90 5.66 -0.29
C LEU A 87 0.75 5.19 -1.18
N ASP A 88 1.07 4.71 -2.37
CA ASP A 88 0.08 4.07 -3.24
C ASP A 88 -0.40 2.76 -2.61
N VAL A 89 -1.72 2.55 -2.60
CA VAL A 89 -2.35 1.34 -2.08
C VAL A 89 -2.38 0.31 -3.21
N ASP A 90 -1.30 -0.46 -3.28
CA ASP A 90 -1.11 -1.51 -4.26
C ASP A 90 -1.46 -2.89 -3.67
N THR A 91 -2.62 -3.43 -4.04
CA THR A 91 -3.02 -4.80 -3.68
C THR A 91 -2.42 -5.86 -4.62
N GLY A 92 -1.71 -5.44 -5.66
CA GLY A 92 -1.08 -6.30 -6.67
C GLY A 92 0.33 -6.74 -6.32
N SER A 93 0.98 -6.15 -5.30
CA SER A 93 2.31 -6.53 -4.84
C SER A 93 2.35 -6.94 -3.37
N GLY A 94 3.42 -7.64 -2.98
CA GLY A 94 3.61 -8.20 -1.64
C GLY A 94 4.55 -7.40 -0.74
N ILE A 95 4.93 -6.17 -1.12
CA ILE A 95 5.92 -5.37 -0.38
C ILE A 95 5.48 -3.92 -0.25
N ILE A 96 5.66 -3.36 0.95
CA ILE A 96 5.55 -1.93 1.23
C ILE A 96 6.97 -1.36 1.18
N TRP A 97 7.19 -0.29 0.40
CA TRP A 97 8.49 0.35 0.31
C TRP A 97 8.37 1.88 0.26
N ILE A 98 9.42 2.54 0.74
CA ILE A 98 9.64 4.00 0.65
C ILE A 98 11.09 4.23 0.22
N GLN A 99 11.36 5.37 -0.42
CA GLN A 99 12.72 5.72 -0.79
C GLN A 99 13.49 6.27 0.42
N CYS A 100 14.63 5.64 0.70
CA CYS A 100 15.55 6.11 1.74
C CYS A 100 16.61 7.05 1.14
N GLN A 101 17.22 7.91 1.96
CA GLN A 101 18.22 8.90 1.52
C GLN A 101 19.39 8.29 0.74
N GLU A 102 19.74 7.05 1.03
CA GLU A 102 20.82 6.29 0.42
C GLU A 102 20.59 6.01 -1.06
N CYS A 103 19.38 6.15 -1.60
CA CYS A 103 19.16 6.07 -3.05
C CYS A 103 19.90 7.18 -3.83
N ARG A 104 20.35 8.24 -3.15
CA ARG A 104 21.18 9.30 -3.73
C ARG A 104 22.67 8.96 -3.78
N ASN A 105 23.08 7.87 -3.13
CA ASN A 105 24.49 7.48 -3.14
C ASN A 105 24.91 7.06 -4.56
N PRO A 106 26.20 7.22 -4.92
CA PRO A 106 26.70 6.82 -6.23
C PRO A 106 26.36 5.37 -6.55
N GLY A 107 25.83 5.12 -7.76
CA GLY A 107 25.41 3.78 -8.20
C GLY A 107 23.95 3.44 -7.89
N HIS A 108 23.19 4.34 -7.28
CA HIS A 108 21.75 4.17 -7.03
C HIS A 108 20.91 5.22 -7.78
N HIS A 109 19.59 4.98 -7.84
CA HIS A 109 18.63 5.87 -8.47
C HIS A 109 17.47 6.16 -7.51
N CYS A 110 17.03 7.42 -7.46
CA CYS A 110 15.81 7.81 -6.77
C CYS A 110 14.74 8.22 -7.78
N PHE A 111 13.52 7.72 -7.58
CA PHE A 111 12.32 8.26 -8.20
C PHE A 111 12.06 9.68 -7.69
N TYR A 112 11.46 10.49 -8.55
CA TYR A 112 10.96 11.81 -8.16
C TYR A 112 9.80 11.66 -7.17
N GLN A 113 9.90 12.31 -6.01
CA GLN A 113 8.84 12.40 -5.03
C GLN A 113 8.84 13.78 -4.35
N ARG A 114 7.66 14.22 -3.88
CA ARG A 114 7.53 15.52 -3.18
C ARG A 114 7.98 15.45 -1.72
N GLN A 115 7.65 14.35 -1.05
CA GLN A 115 8.06 14.13 0.34
C GLN A 115 9.58 13.91 0.43
N PRO A 116 10.23 14.33 1.53
CA PRO A 116 11.64 14.06 1.72
C PRO A 116 11.94 12.56 1.74
N LEU A 117 13.09 12.17 1.22
CA LEU A 117 13.57 10.79 1.33
C LEU A 117 13.75 10.42 2.81
N PHE A 118 13.43 9.18 3.15
CA PHE A 118 13.48 8.70 4.52
C PHE A 118 14.93 8.60 5.04
N PRO A 119 15.29 9.28 6.14
CA PRO A 119 16.62 9.21 6.73
C PRO A 119 16.78 7.91 7.54
N SER A 120 17.00 6.79 6.85
CA SER A 120 16.95 5.46 7.49
C SER A 120 17.97 5.29 8.62
N LEU A 121 19.16 5.87 8.48
CA LEU A 121 20.23 5.83 9.50
C LEU A 121 19.93 6.68 10.74
N GLU A 122 18.97 7.60 10.67
CA GLU A 122 18.60 8.47 11.78
C GLU A 122 17.43 7.93 12.61
N SER A 123 16.66 6.99 12.05
CA SER A 123 15.54 6.34 12.75
C SER A 123 16.06 5.30 13.74
N LEU A 124 15.67 5.44 15.01
CA LEU A 124 16.04 4.50 16.08
C LEU A 124 15.34 3.14 15.96
N SER A 125 14.28 3.05 15.16
CA SER A 125 13.50 1.83 14.95
C SER A 125 13.77 1.17 13.60
N TYR A 126 14.61 1.77 12.75
CA TYR A 126 15.04 1.16 11.50
C TYR A 126 16.05 0.04 11.78
N GLN A 127 15.73 -1.17 11.32
CA GLN A 127 16.66 -2.29 11.42
C GLN A 127 16.57 -3.18 10.18
N LYS A 128 17.68 -3.27 9.44
CA LYS A 128 17.78 -4.21 8.30
C LYS A 128 17.58 -5.65 8.79
N LEU A 129 16.79 -6.42 8.04
CA LEU A 129 16.57 -7.82 8.36
C LEU A 129 17.83 -8.62 8.09
N VAL A 130 18.19 -9.47 9.04
CA VAL A 130 19.34 -10.38 8.91
C VAL A 130 18.96 -11.56 8.02
N CYS A 131 19.83 -11.88 7.07
CA CYS A 131 19.67 -13.00 6.16
C CYS A 131 19.46 -14.32 6.93
N ASN A 132 18.58 -15.19 6.42
CA ASN A 132 18.25 -16.50 7.02
C ASN A 132 17.70 -16.49 8.46
N ARG A 133 17.33 -15.30 8.99
CA ARG A 133 16.74 -15.17 10.34
C ARG A 133 15.31 -14.68 10.36
N HIS A 134 14.77 -14.25 9.21
CA HIS A 134 13.42 -13.71 9.12
C HIS A 134 12.62 -14.45 8.04
N PRO A 135 11.36 -14.85 8.29
CA PRO A 135 10.56 -15.63 7.34
C PRO A 135 10.24 -14.88 6.04
N LEU A 136 10.21 -13.55 6.08
CA LEU A 136 10.03 -12.71 4.87
C LEU A 136 11.32 -12.61 4.03
N CYS A 137 12.45 -13.09 4.53
CA CYS A 137 13.67 -13.12 3.76
C CYS A 137 13.69 -14.35 2.87
N PHE A 138 13.37 -14.18 1.59
CA PHE A 138 13.38 -15.29 0.65
C PHE A 138 14.81 -15.87 0.52
N PRO A 139 14.98 -17.20 0.59
CA PRO A 139 16.30 -17.83 0.45
C PRO A 139 17.03 -17.36 -0.81
N GLY A 140 18.30 -16.98 -0.68
CA GLY A 140 19.13 -16.52 -1.80
C GLY A 140 19.01 -15.04 -2.17
N ARG A 141 18.18 -14.25 -1.46
CA ARG A 141 18.09 -12.79 -1.61
C ARG A 141 18.85 -12.06 -0.51
N CYS A 142 20.18 -12.13 -0.52
CA CYS A 142 21.01 -11.48 0.49
C CYS A 142 22.19 -10.73 -0.13
N ILE A 143 22.46 -9.53 0.38
CA ILE A 143 23.66 -8.75 0.06
C ILE A 143 24.48 -8.66 1.35
N GLY A 144 25.58 -9.40 1.39
CA GLY A 144 26.33 -9.65 2.62
C GLY A 144 25.45 -10.35 3.67
N ASN A 145 25.32 -9.74 4.85
CA ASN A 145 24.56 -10.31 5.97
C ASN A 145 23.08 -9.90 5.99
N PHE A 146 22.64 -9.02 5.09
CA PHE A 146 21.30 -8.43 5.13
C PHE A 146 20.43 -8.91 3.98
N CYS A 147 19.14 -9.04 4.26
CA CYS A 147 18.16 -9.47 3.29
C CYS A 147 17.88 -8.37 2.27
N SER A 148 17.93 -8.69 0.99
CA SER A 148 17.59 -7.80 -0.11
C SER A 148 16.26 -8.16 -0.74
N TYR A 149 15.69 -7.21 -1.49
CA TYR A 149 14.55 -7.45 -2.36
C TYR A 149 14.78 -6.80 -3.73
N LEU A 150 14.08 -7.34 -4.72
CA LEU A 150 13.91 -6.75 -6.05
C LEU A 150 12.47 -7.04 -6.45
N VAL A 151 11.72 -5.99 -6.76
CA VAL A 151 10.38 -6.07 -7.33
C VAL A 151 10.38 -5.38 -8.69
N GLN A 152 9.71 -6.00 -9.65
CA GLN A 152 9.44 -5.45 -10.97
C GLN A 152 7.93 -5.36 -11.15
N TYR A 153 7.45 -4.20 -11.55
CA TYR A 153 6.05 -3.91 -11.81
C TYR A 153 5.71 -4.14 -13.29
N ASP A 154 4.42 -4.26 -13.60
CA ASP A 154 3.92 -4.52 -14.95
C ASP A 154 4.21 -3.37 -15.94
N ASP A 155 4.41 -2.16 -15.44
CA ASP A 155 4.83 -0.99 -16.22
C ASP A 155 6.35 -0.97 -16.52
N GLY A 156 7.08 -1.97 -16.05
CA GLY A 156 8.52 -2.11 -16.19
C GLY A 156 9.34 -1.38 -15.14
N ALA A 157 8.71 -0.62 -14.23
CA ALA A 157 9.42 0.02 -13.13
C ALA A 157 9.96 -1.04 -12.15
N THR A 158 11.12 -0.76 -11.55
CA THR A 158 11.76 -1.64 -10.58
C THR A 158 12.08 -0.92 -9.28
N SER A 159 11.98 -1.63 -8.16
CA SER A 159 12.44 -1.16 -6.86
C SER A 159 13.29 -2.26 -6.22
N GLU A 160 14.45 -1.89 -5.71
CA GLU A 160 15.38 -2.79 -5.04
C GLU A 160 16.01 -2.13 -3.82
N GLY A 161 16.41 -2.95 -2.85
CA GLY A 161 17.01 -2.47 -1.63
C GLY A 161 17.12 -3.57 -0.58
N TYR A 162 17.19 -3.14 0.68
CA TYR A 162 17.18 -4.04 1.83
C TYR A 162 15.79 -4.14 2.43
N LEU A 163 15.38 -5.33 2.82
CA LEU A 163 14.24 -5.49 3.73
C LEU A 163 14.65 -5.02 5.12
N ALA A 164 13.77 -4.27 5.77
CA ALA A 164 13.98 -3.74 7.11
C ALA A 164 12.68 -3.77 7.91
N SER A 165 12.81 -3.88 9.24
CA SER A 165 11.75 -3.53 10.16
C SER A 165 11.79 -2.04 10.45
N GLU A 166 10.61 -1.45 10.61
CA GLU A 166 10.43 -0.05 10.97
C GLU A 166 9.09 0.11 11.69
N THR A 167 8.95 1.19 12.46
CA THR A 167 7.71 1.61 13.10
C THR A 167 6.87 2.45 12.15
N PHE A 168 5.60 2.07 12.01
CA PHE A 168 4.61 2.76 11.20
C PHE A 168 3.45 3.22 12.08
N ASN A 169 3.01 4.46 11.85
CA ASN A 169 1.91 5.10 12.54
C ASN A 169 0.87 5.50 11.49
N PHE A 170 -0.38 5.18 11.77
CA PHE A 170 -1.50 5.52 10.90
C PHE A 170 -2.42 6.47 11.65
N ASP A 171 -2.59 7.68 11.13
CA ASP A 171 -3.52 8.62 11.71
C ASP A 171 -4.95 8.11 11.49
N SER A 172 -5.71 8.03 12.58
CA SER A 172 -7.12 7.68 12.52
C SER A 172 -7.94 8.78 11.84
N ILE A 173 -9.02 8.36 11.18
CA ILE A 173 -10.02 9.26 10.61
C ILE A 173 -10.75 9.95 11.77
N GLN A 174 -10.48 11.24 11.99
CA GLN A 174 -11.43 12.15 12.63
C GLN A 174 -12.20 12.82 11.49
N LEU A 175 -13.40 12.34 11.18
CA LEU A 175 -14.31 13.14 10.37
C LEU A 175 -14.75 14.30 11.25
N LEU A 176 -14.33 15.51 10.88
CA LEU A 176 -15.05 16.71 11.31
C LEU A 176 -16.44 16.60 10.70
N GLU A 177 -17.45 16.46 11.56
CA GLU A 177 -18.83 16.64 11.17
C GLU A 177 -18.99 18.06 10.61
N THR A 178 -19.33 18.17 9.34
CA THR A 178 -19.92 19.37 8.74
C THR A 178 -21.21 18.98 8.07
#